data_AF-A0A936JDG7-F1
#
_entry.id   AF-A0A936JDG7-F1
#
_cell.length_a   1.000
_cell.length_b   1.000
_cell.length_c   1.000
_cell.angle_alpha   90.00
_cell.angle_beta   90.00
_cell.angle_gamma   90.00
#
_symmetry.space_group_name_H-M   'P 1'
#
loop_
_entity.id
_entity.type
_entity.pdbx_description
1 polymer ?
#
loop_
_entity_poly.entity_id
_entity_poly.type
_entity_poly.pdbx_seq_one_letter_code
_entity_poly.pdbx_strand_id
1 'polypeptide(L)' 'MAVIELKNQVRERIDSVTDEYLLEEILNLIDFESNKEGVFNIPDDHLKELEISLNQMKNGETISNEDVDVKIQKWLSK' A
#
# COMPACT_ATOMS: atom_id res chain seq x y z
N MET A 1 -23.23 17.54 4.84
CA MET A 1 -22.55 17.97 6.08
C MET A 1 -21.58 19.09 5.75
N ALA A 2 -21.56 20.15 6.55
CA ALA A 2 -20.52 21.15 6.44
C ALA A 2 -19.19 20.56 6.95
N VAL A 3 -18.05 21.02 6.43
CA VAL A 3 -16.71 20.55 6.85
C VAL A 3 -16.52 20.66 8.37
N ILE A 4 -17.08 21.71 8.98
CA ILE A 4 -17.04 21.96 10.42
C ILE A 4 -17.81 20.86 11.19
N GLU A 5 -18.97 20.46 10.68
CA GLU A 5 -19.82 19.43 11.29
C GLU A 5 -19.14 18.06 11.29
N LEU A 6 -18.47 17.71 10.18
CA LEU A 6 -17.69 16.48 10.08
C LEU A 6 -16.49 16.49 11.03
N LYS A 7 -15.76 17.61 11.13
CA LYS A 7 -14.62 17.73 12.06
C LYS A 7 -15.04 17.51 13.51
N ASN A 8 -16.19 18.07 13.90
CA ASN A 8 -16.71 17.92 15.25
C ASN A 8 -17.08 16.46 15.54
N GLN A 9 -17.79 15.79 14.63
CA GLN A 9 -18.14 14.38 14.79
C GLN A 9 -16.90 13.47 14.92
N VAL A 10 -15.86 13.72 14.11
CA VAL A 10 -14.60 12.96 14.20
C VAL A 10 -13.94 13.18 15.56
N ARG A 11 -13.85 14.43 16.03
CA ARG A 11 -13.28 14.73 17.35
C ARG A 11 -14.06 14.04 18.48
N GLU A 12 -15.37 14.18 18.50
CA GLU A 12 -16.23 13.54 19.51
C GLU A 12 -16.04 12.03 19.54
N ARG A 13 -15.86 11.39 18.37
CA ARG A 13 -15.63 9.96 18.29
C ARG A 13 -14.25 9.58 18.82
N ILE A 14 -13.21 10.33 18.48
CA ILE A 14 -11.84 10.13 18.98
C ILE A 14 -11.79 10.30 20.50
N ASP A 15 -12.41 11.36 21.04
CA ASP A 15 -12.44 11.63 22.48
C ASP A 15 -13.13 10.50 23.28
N SER A 16 -14.01 9.72 22.64
CA SER A 16 -14.68 8.56 23.24
C SER A 16 -13.87 7.27 23.22
N VAL A 17 -12.76 7.21 22.47
CA VAL A 17 -11.92 6.01 22.36
C VAL A 17 -10.87 6.01 23.47
N THR A 18 -10.79 4.90 24.20
CA THR A 18 -9.79 4.69 25.26
C THR A 18 -8.70 3.68 24.88
N ASP A 19 -8.88 3.01 23.74
CA ASP A 19 -7.92 2.04 23.22
C ASP A 19 -6.76 2.78 22.55
N GLU A 20 -5.58 2.69 23.16
CA GLU A 20 -4.35 3.33 22.70
C GLU A 20 -3.94 2.85 21.30
N TYR A 21 -4.07 1.55 21.03
CA TYR A 21 -3.69 0.97 19.75
C TYR A 21 -4.57 1.50 18.61
N LEU A 22 -5.88 1.59 18.86
CA LEU A 22 -6.82 2.17 17.88
C LEU A 22 -6.52 3.65 17.61
N LEU A 23 -6.16 4.43 18.63
CA LEU A 23 -5.79 5.83 18.47
C LEU A 23 -4.50 5.98 17.64
N GLU A 24 -3.52 5.11 17.87
CA GLU A 24 -2.27 5.07 17.10
C GLU A 24 -2.54 4.75 15.61
N GLU A 25 -3.39 3.76 15.32
CA GLU A 25 -3.79 3.44 13.94
C GLU A 25 -4.52 4.61 13.25
N ILE A 26 -5.44 5.29 13.94
CA ILE A 26 -6.16 6.45 13.40
C ILE A 26 -5.18 7.59 13.11
N LEU A 27 -4.22 7.85 13.99
CA LEU A 27 -3.21 8.89 13.80
C LEU A 27 -2.33 8.57 12.59
N ASN A 28 -1.83 7.34 12.50
CA ASN A 28 -1.01 6.88 11.37
C ASN A 28 -1.76 7.02 10.03
N LEU A 29 -3.05 6.70 9.99
CA LEU A 29 -3.87 6.87 8.80
C LEU A 29 -4.00 8.35 8.40
N ILE A 30 -4.26 9.23 9.37
CA ILE A 30 -4.36 10.68 9.12
C ILE A 30 -3.03 11.20 8.57
N ASP A 31 -1.90 10.80 9.16
CA ASP A 31 -0.57 11.23 8.72
C ASP A 31 -0.26 10.70 7.31
N PHE A 32 -0.58 9.44 7.01
CA PHE A 32 -0.40 8.86 5.69
C PHE A 32 -1.21 9.62 4.62
N GLU A 33 -2.50 9.86 4.87
CA GLU A 33 -3.39 10.54 3.92
C GLU A 33 -3.13 12.05 3.83
N SER A 34 -2.54 12.65 4.86
CA SER A 34 -2.18 14.07 4.89
C SER A 34 -0.80 14.34 4.29
N ASN A 35 0.12 13.37 4.36
CA ASN A 35 1.44 13.42 3.73
C ASN A 35 1.38 13.15 2.21
N LYS A 36 0.48 13.84 1.50
CA LYS A 36 0.43 13.85 0.03
C LYS A 36 1.59 14.62 -0.62
N GLU A 37 2.47 15.22 0.17
CA GLU A 37 3.57 16.05 -0.34
C GLU A 37 4.83 15.27 -0.72
N GLY A 38 4.88 13.96 -0.46
CA GLY A 38 5.96 13.12 -0.96
C GLY A 38 5.68 12.65 -2.38
N VAL A 39 6.27 13.29 -3.41
CA VAL A 39 6.41 12.61 -4.70
C VAL A 39 7.18 11.32 -4.43
N PHE A 40 6.53 10.17 -4.58
CA PHE A 40 7.20 8.89 -4.45
C PHE A 40 8.25 8.78 -5.56
N ASN A 41 9.52 8.97 -5.20
CA ASN A 41 10.61 8.77 -6.13
C ASN A 41 10.88 7.27 -6.23
N ILE A 42 10.58 6.69 -7.38
CA ILE A 42 10.83 5.27 -7.63
C ILE A 42 12.34 5.03 -7.48
N PRO A 43 12.79 4.14 -6.57
CA PRO A 43 14.20 3.81 -6.44
C PRO A 43 14.76 3.25 -7.75
N ASP A 44 16.04 3.51 -8.03
CA ASP A 44 16.70 3.07 -9.27
C ASP A 44 16.59 1.55 -9.49
N ASP A 45 16.65 0.76 -8.42
CA ASP A 45 16.48 -0.70 -8.49
C ASP A 45 15.08 -1.08 -9.00
N HIS A 46 14.04 -0.37 -8.59
CA HIS A 46 12.67 -0.62 -9.05
C HIS A 46 12.48 -0.21 -10.51
N LEU A 47 13.10 0.90 -10.93
CA LEU A 47 13.10 1.31 -12.35
C LEU A 47 13.76 0.23 -13.23
N LYS A 48 14.87 -0.34 -12.77
CA LYS A 48 15.57 -1.42 -13.48
C LYS A 48 14.70 -2.67 -13.61
N GLU A 49 14.04 -3.10 -12.55
CA GLU A 49 13.13 -4.26 -12.59
C GLU A 49 11.91 -4.00 -13.49
N LEU A 50 11.40 -2.77 -13.52
CA LEU A 50 10.34 -2.37 -14.45
C LEU A 50 10.79 -2.46 -15.91
N GLU A 51 11.99 -1.98 -16.25
CA GLU A 51 12.54 -2.10 -17.59
C GLU A 51 12.69 -3.57 -18.03
N ILE A 52 13.19 -4.43 -17.14
CA ILE A 52 13.29 -5.87 -17.37
C ILE A 52 11.90 -6.44 -17.67
N SER A 53 10.92 -6.15 -16.82
CA SER A 53 9.54 -6.64 -16.95
C SER A 53 8.89 -6.20 -18.27
N LEU A 54 9.10 -4.95 -18.67
CA LEU A 54 8.60 -4.41 -19.93
C LEU A 54 9.25 -5.09 -21.14
N ASN A 55 10.54 -5.42 -21.07
CA ASN A 55 11.24 -6.14 -22.12
C ASN A 55 10.78 -7.61 -22.22
N GLN A 56 10.60 -8.28 -21.08
CA GLN A 56 10.04 -9.64 -21.02
C GLN A 56 8.67 -9.71 -21.70
N MET A 57 7.79 -8.74 -21.39
CA MET A 57 6.48 -8.65 -22.03
C MET A 57 6.59 -8.47 -23.55
N LYS A 58 7.47 -7.57 -24.02
CA LYS A 58 7.68 -7.35 -25.47
C LYS A 58 8.23 -8.58 -26.19
N ASN A 59 9.07 -9.35 -25.51
CA ASN A 59 9.69 -10.56 -26.05
C ASN A 59 8.80 -11.81 -25.92
N GLY A 60 7.63 -11.70 -25.28
CA GLY A 60 6.78 -12.86 -24.99
C GLY A 60 7.38 -13.82 -23.97
N GLU A 61 8.29 -13.35 -23.13
CA GLU A 61 8.92 -14.10 -22.03
C GLU A 61 7.93 -14.24 -20.86
N THR A 62 6.85 -14.97 -21.11
CA THR A 62 5.82 -15.28 -20.13
C THR A 62 5.99 -16.69 -19.58
N ILE A 63 5.49 -16.93 -18.38
CA ILE A 63 5.36 -18.27 -17.80
C ILE A 63 3.90 -18.68 -17.76
N SER A 64 3.61 -19.98 -17.87
CA SER A 64 2.23 -20.45 -17.78
C SER A 64 1.73 -20.34 -16.33
N ASN A 65 0.41 -20.33 -16.16
CA ASN A 65 -0.18 -20.34 -14.82
C ASN A 65 0.22 -21.58 -14.03
N GLU A 66 0.34 -22.74 -14.69
CA GLU A 66 0.78 -23.98 -14.05
C GLU A 66 2.21 -23.86 -13.50
N ASP A 67 3.12 -23.24 -14.26
CA ASP A 67 4.49 -23.01 -13.82
C ASP A 67 4.58 -21.99 -12.67
N VAL A 68 3.69 -20.99 -12.67
CA VAL A 68 3.53 -20.04 -11.55
C VAL A 68 3.11 -20.79 -10.29
N ASP A 69 2.09 -21.64 -10.39
CA ASP A 69 1.55 -22.39 -9.26
C ASP A 69 2.62 -23.28 -8.62
N VAL A 70 3.41 -23.99 -9.44
CA VAL A 70 4.53 -24.80 -8.94
C VAL A 70 5.56 -23.96 -8.17
N LYS A 71 5.88 -22.75 -8.66
CA LYS A 71 6.81 -21.83 -7.97
C LYS A 71 6.24 -21.32 -6.65
N ILE A 72 4.96 -20.95 -6.62
CA ILE A 72 4.27 -20.49 -5.41
C ILE A 72 4.26 -21.61 -4.35
N GLN A 73 3.88 -22.83 -4.72
CA GLN A 73 3.89 -23.97 -3.79
C GLN A 73 5.28 -24.25 -3.22
N LYS A 74 6.34 -24.12 -4.05
CA LYS A 74 7.73 -24.26 -3.59
C LYS A 74 8.17 -23.15 -2.64
N TRP A 75 7.65 -21.94 -2.80
CA TRP A 75 7.95 -20.82 -1.91
C TRP A 75 7.24 -20.96 -0.56
N LEU A 76 5.98 -21.36 -0.57
CA LEU A 76 5.15 -21.54 0.63
C LEU A 76 5.51 -22.78 1.47
N SER A 77 6.24 -23.74 0.88
CA SER A 77 6.72 -24.94 1.57
C SER A 77 8.11 -24.79 2.20
N LYS A 78 8.68 -23.58 2.20
CA LYS A 78 9.84 -23.20 3.02
C LYS A 78 9.41 -22.74 4.40
#